data_AF-A0A0Q0GDT5-F1
#
_entry.id   AF-A0A0Q0GDT5-F1
#
_cell.length_a   1.000
_cell.length_b   1.000
_cell.length_c   1.000
_cell.angle_alpha   90.00
_cell.angle_beta   90.00
_cell.angle_gamma   90.00
#
_symmetry.space_group_name_H-M   'P 1'
#
loop_
_entity.id
_entity.type
_entity.pdbx_description
1 polymer ?
#
loop_
_entity_poly.entity_id
_entity_poly.type
_entity_poly.pdbx_seq_one_letter_code
_entity_poly.pdbx_strand_id
1 'polypeptide(L)'
;MTRKTLSPVDKAFWESRARSHVDARNSLSTCPLMGDKVQLLPLRYGRVERLHNLPDTSGYKDLKRPLGLRLVRDGYLYVIDESSGYLHEYRLENGVPTKLLWQDREVAQDVRQTAVGEQTLIFPRDSTLHVAYAELQWTAAKCAHVLGSAADRFYFMQTVELAQADCQQGGVHLRVEQQVREQLAELAELPAQQCTTPDMPEGERQDYVWEHQPLFREAHIGELKSVLRTEPPVSAARRQHRLVT
;
A
#
# COMPACT_ATOMS: atom_id res chain seq x y z
N MET A 1 -0.60 -26.30 18.11
CA MET A 1 -0.44 -24.97 17.48
C MET A 1 -1.71 -24.17 17.71
N THR A 2 -1.69 -23.20 18.63
CA THR A 2 -2.87 -22.42 19.02
C THR A 2 -3.15 -21.36 17.94
N ARG A 3 -4.31 -21.45 17.26
CA ARG A 3 -4.72 -20.47 16.25
C ARG A 3 -4.91 -19.11 16.93
N LYS A 4 -4.21 -18.07 16.45
CA LYS A 4 -4.39 -16.69 16.91
C LYS A 4 -5.62 -16.10 16.23
N THR A 5 -6.79 -16.24 16.85
CA THR A 5 -8.03 -15.52 16.51
C THR A 5 -8.33 -14.49 17.60
N LEU A 6 -8.97 -13.39 17.23
CA LEU A 6 -9.41 -12.37 18.19
C LEU A 6 -10.33 -12.96 19.26
N SER A 7 -10.32 -12.36 20.45
CA SER A 7 -11.28 -12.71 21.49
C SER A 7 -12.70 -12.26 21.08
N PRO A 8 -13.77 -12.92 21.57
CA PRO A 8 -15.15 -12.55 21.23
C PRO A 8 -15.51 -11.10 21.59
N VAL A 9 -14.91 -10.55 22.64
CA VAL A 9 -15.16 -9.18 23.11
C VAL A 9 -14.51 -8.16 22.17
N ASP A 10 -13.26 -8.39 21.77
CA ASP A 10 -12.57 -7.53 20.81
C ASP A 10 -13.26 -7.55 19.45
N LYS A 11 -13.79 -8.72 19.06
CA LYS A 11 -14.56 -8.87 17.82
C LYS A 11 -15.80 -7.98 17.78
N ALA A 12 -16.63 -8.03 18.83
CA ALA A 12 -17.84 -7.21 18.92
C ALA A 12 -17.54 -5.70 18.96
N PHE A 13 -16.44 -5.31 19.62
CA PHE A 13 -15.98 -3.92 19.65
C PHE A 13 -15.69 -3.39 18.24
N TRP A 14 -14.93 -4.13 17.44
CA TRP A 14 -14.56 -3.70 16.09
C TRP A 14 -15.74 -3.74 15.10
N GLU A 15 -16.64 -4.71 15.23
CA GLU A 15 -17.86 -4.78 14.41
C GLU A 15 -18.80 -3.58 14.60
N SER A 16 -18.83 -2.98 15.80
CA SER A 16 -19.64 -1.78 16.05
C SER A 16 -19.14 -0.52 15.33
N ARG A 17 -17.83 -0.46 15.05
CA ARG A 17 -17.14 0.71 14.51
C ARG A 17 -17.14 0.77 12.98
N ALA A 18 -17.42 -0.35 12.32
CA ALA A 18 -17.61 -0.46 10.86
C ALA A 18 -18.96 0.13 10.38
N ARG A 19 -19.74 0.78 11.26
CA ARG A 19 -20.98 1.46 10.86
C ARG A 19 -20.67 2.90 10.45
N SER A 20 -20.99 3.22 9.20
CA SER A 20 -20.75 4.52 8.56
C SER A 20 -21.39 5.69 9.31
N HIS A 21 -20.64 6.79 9.47
CA HIS A 21 -21.19 8.11 9.79
C HIS A 21 -21.46 8.91 8.50
N VAL A 22 -22.49 9.76 8.53
CA VAL A 22 -22.90 10.63 7.42
C VAL A 22 -22.16 11.97 7.52
N ASP A 23 -21.44 12.35 6.45
CA ASP A 23 -20.62 13.56 6.41
C ASP A 23 -21.42 14.84 6.11
N ALA A 24 -21.05 15.90 6.81
CA ALA A 24 -21.50 17.27 6.58
C ALA A 24 -20.75 17.87 5.38
N ARG A 25 -21.51 18.35 4.39
CA ARG A 25 -20.98 19.00 3.18
C ARG A 25 -20.41 20.38 3.48
N ASN A 26 -19.19 20.64 3.00
CA ASN A 26 -18.68 22.00 2.80
C ASN A 26 -18.25 22.23 1.34
N SER A 27 -18.34 23.48 0.92
CA SER A 27 -18.50 23.94 -0.46
C SER A 27 -17.20 24.44 -1.12
N LEU A 28 -17.14 24.33 -2.46
CA LEU A 28 -16.36 25.09 -3.47
C LEU A 28 -14.85 24.77 -3.67
N SER A 29 -14.56 24.10 -4.79
CA SER A 29 -13.49 24.32 -5.78
C SER A 29 -13.35 23.03 -6.62
N THR A 30 -13.22 23.14 -7.94
CA THR A 30 -13.19 21.94 -8.81
C THR A 30 -11.89 21.18 -8.60
N CYS A 31 -11.95 20.21 -7.69
CA CYS A 31 -10.86 19.28 -7.41
C CYS A 31 -10.49 18.53 -8.70
N PRO A 32 -9.20 18.47 -9.11
CA PRO A 32 -8.76 17.77 -10.32
C PRO A 32 -9.04 16.25 -10.30
N LEU A 33 -9.52 15.72 -9.18
CA LEU A 33 -9.96 14.34 -8.97
C LEU A 33 -11.47 14.16 -9.24
N MET A 34 -11.99 14.65 -10.36
CA MET A 34 -13.42 14.44 -10.73
C MET A 34 -13.72 13.01 -11.22
N GLY A 35 -12.72 12.13 -11.31
CA GLY A 35 -12.90 10.72 -11.62
C GLY A 35 -13.61 9.99 -10.47
N ASP A 36 -14.46 9.03 -10.83
CA ASP A 36 -15.13 8.11 -9.90
C ASP A 36 -14.22 7.02 -9.35
N LYS A 37 -13.05 6.83 -9.96
CA LYS A 37 -12.04 5.84 -9.58
C LYS A 37 -10.68 6.48 -9.32
N VAL A 38 -9.92 5.83 -8.46
CA VAL A 38 -8.51 6.13 -8.18
C VAL A 38 -7.66 4.91 -8.51
N GLN A 39 -6.50 5.17 -9.11
CA GLN A 39 -5.45 4.17 -9.30
C GLN A 39 -4.41 4.36 -8.21
N LEU A 40 -3.96 3.26 -7.61
CA LEU A 40 -3.01 3.23 -6.50
C LEU A 40 -1.71 2.55 -6.94
N LEU A 41 -0.61 2.93 -6.30
CA LEU A 41 0.70 2.27 -6.43
C LEU A 41 1.15 1.88 -5.03
N PRO A 42 1.37 0.59 -4.71
CA PRO A 42 1.76 0.19 -3.36
C PRO A 42 3.22 0.57 -3.04
N LEU A 43 3.39 1.32 -1.95
CA LEU A 43 4.67 1.56 -1.28
C LEU A 43 4.71 0.89 0.09
N ARG A 44 5.87 0.91 0.74
CA ARG A 44 6.03 0.43 2.13
C ARG A 44 6.82 1.41 2.97
N TYR A 45 6.64 1.34 4.29
CA TYR A 45 7.62 1.89 5.21
C TYR A 45 8.86 1.01 5.26
N GLY A 46 10.03 1.62 5.35
CA GLY A 46 11.30 0.92 5.52
C GLY A 46 12.38 1.83 6.07
N ARG A 47 13.48 1.22 6.53
CA ARG A 47 14.66 1.97 6.98
C ARG A 47 15.24 2.75 5.80
N VAL A 48 15.62 3.99 6.08
CA VAL A 48 16.25 4.92 5.15
C VAL A 48 17.51 5.49 5.78
N GLU A 49 18.38 6.09 4.97
CA GLU A 49 19.68 6.57 5.42
C GLU A 49 19.66 8.05 5.76
N ARG A 50 19.30 8.88 4.78
CA ARG A 50 19.49 10.34 4.79
C ARG A 50 18.34 11.06 4.10
N LEU A 51 17.15 10.49 4.17
CA LEU A 51 15.94 11.09 3.64
C LEU A 51 15.61 12.36 4.42
N HIS A 52 15.66 13.50 3.75
CA HIS A 52 15.47 14.82 4.38
C HIS A 52 14.01 15.05 4.76
N ASN A 53 13.09 14.63 3.90
CA ASN A 53 11.65 14.74 4.12
C ASN A 53 11.11 13.38 4.56
N LEU A 54 10.95 13.20 5.86
CA LEU A 54 10.37 11.98 6.43
C LEU A 54 8.84 12.06 6.44
N PRO A 55 8.12 10.97 6.14
CA PRO A 55 6.69 10.87 6.45
C PRO A 55 6.47 10.91 7.97
N ASP A 56 5.23 11.07 8.42
CA ASP A 56 4.92 10.91 9.85
C ASP A 56 5.25 9.49 10.31
N THR A 57 6.30 9.37 11.12
CA THR A 57 6.76 8.14 11.77
C THR A 57 6.93 8.36 13.26
N SER A 58 6.08 9.20 13.87
CA SER A 58 6.14 9.59 15.28
C SER A 58 6.24 8.41 16.27
N GLY A 59 5.61 7.26 15.95
CA GLY A 59 5.70 6.03 16.73
C GLY A 59 7.06 5.31 16.68
N TYR A 60 7.98 5.74 15.81
CA TYR A 60 9.27 5.10 15.54
C TYR A 60 10.46 6.07 15.68
N LYS A 61 10.24 7.22 16.32
CA LYS A 61 11.23 8.30 16.50
C LYS A 61 12.53 7.87 17.20
N ASP A 62 12.47 6.82 18.01
CA ASP A 62 13.61 6.35 18.82
C ASP A 62 14.48 5.31 18.08
N LEU A 63 14.14 4.97 16.84
CA LEU A 63 14.96 4.07 16.03
C LEU A 63 16.30 4.72 15.69
N LYS A 64 17.38 3.93 15.76
CA LYS A 64 18.74 4.37 15.40
C LYS A 64 18.87 4.85 13.95
N ARG A 65 17.99 4.38 13.06
CA ARG A 65 17.86 4.85 11.68
C ARG A 65 16.41 5.20 11.40
N PRO A 66 16.13 6.30 10.69
CA PRO A 66 14.77 6.74 10.43
C PRO A 66 14.02 5.75 9.53
N LEU A 67 12.69 5.87 9.54
CA LEU A 67 11.82 5.20 8.59
C LEU A 67 11.33 6.21 7.55
N GLY A 68 11.36 5.81 6.29
CA GLY A 68 10.80 6.56 5.17
C GLY A 68 9.94 5.65 4.29
N LEU A 69 9.53 6.17 3.13
CA LEU A 69 8.88 5.34 2.12
C LEU A 69 9.95 4.61 1.30
N ARG A 70 9.62 3.38 0.93
CA ARG A 70 10.44 2.46 0.12
C ARG A 70 9.55 1.78 -0.90
N LEU A 71 10.16 1.28 -1.98
CA LEU A 71 9.45 0.40 -2.91
C LEU A 71 8.97 -0.86 -2.21
N VAL A 72 7.76 -1.30 -2.53
CA VAL A 72 7.21 -2.56 -2.01
C VAL A 72 8.06 -3.75 -2.47
N ARG A 73 8.13 -4.79 -1.65
CA ARG A 73 8.88 -6.02 -1.96
C ARG A 73 8.03 -6.99 -2.76
N ASP A 74 8.71 -7.97 -3.36
CA ASP A 74 8.07 -9.12 -3.96
C ASP A 74 7.28 -9.92 -2.92
N GLY A 75 6.07 -10.31 -3.27
CA GLY A 75 5.14 -10.94 -2.35
C GLY A 75 3.70 -10.84 -2.84
N TYR A 76 2.77 -10.71 -1.92
CA TYR A 76 1.34 -10.71 -2.20
C TYR A 76 0.66 -9.55 -1.48
N LEU A 77 -0.21 -8.85 -2.21
CA LEU A 77 -1.05 -7.78 -1.70
C LEU A 77 -2.51 -8.20 -1.77
N TYR A 78 -3.20 -8.04 -0.65
CA TYR A 78 -4.62 -8.34 -0.48
C TYR A 78 -5.37 -7.04 -0.24
N VAL A 79 -6.43 -6.82 -1.01
CA VAL A 79 -7.30 -5.66 -0.85
C VAL A 79 -8.74 -6.14 -0.77
N ILE A 80 -9.43 -5.81 0.32
CA ILE A 80 -10.88 -5.98 0.45
C ILE A 80 -11.51 -4.61 0.36
N ASP A 81 -12.33 -4.38 -0.66
CA ASP A 81 -13.20 -3.20 -0.70
C ASP A 81 -14.42 -3.46 0.17
N GLU A 82 -14.62 -2.62 1.19
CA GLU A 82 -15.66 -2.79 2.20
C GLU A 82 -17.07 -2.76 1.59
N SER A 83 -17.27 -1.97 0.54
CA SER A 83 -18.59 -1.83 -0.10
C SER A 83 -19.03 -3.09 -0.85
N SER A 84 -18.10 -3.72 -1.59
CA SER A 84 -18.37 -4.93 -2.36
C SER A 84 -18.16 -6.22 -1.57
N GLY A 85 -17.29 -6.17 -0.55
CA GLY A 85 -16.85 -7.32 0.23
C GLY A 85 -15.97 -8.29 -0.56
N TYR A 86 -15.47 -7.89 -1.73
CA TYR A 86 -14.63 -8.75 -2.58
C TYR A 86 -13.18 -8.71 -2.15
N LEU A 87 -12.53 -9.87 -2.20
CA LEU A 87 -11.09 -9.97 -2.04
C LEU A 87 -10.40 -9.84 -3.39
N HIS A 88 -9.49 -8.90 -3.48
CA HIS A 88 -8.57 -8.72 -4.59
C HIS A 88 -7.19 -9.20 -4.12
N GLU A 89 -6.59 -10.09 -4.89
CA GLU A 89 -5.24 -10.56 -4.62
C GLU A 89 -4.32 -10.22 -5.78
N TYR A 90 -3.15 -9.67 -5.46
CA TYR A 90 -2.11 -9.32 -6.42
C TYR A 90 -0.80 -9.98 -5.98
N ARG A 91 -0.11 -10.63 -6.92
CA ARG A 91 1.31 -10.96 -6.79
C ARG A 91 2.13 -9.74 -7.17
N LEU A 92 3.09 -9.38 -6.35
CA LEU A 92 4.04 -8.30 -6.60
C LEU A 92 5.36 -8.91 -7.05
N GLU A 93 5.83 -8.52 -8.22
CA GLU A 93 7.13 -8.90 -8.76
C GLU A 93 7.81 -7.65 -9.30
N ASN A 94 8.98 -7.29 -8.76
CA ASN A 94 9.71 -6.05 -9.06
C ASN A 94 8.84 -4.79 -8.93
N GLY A 95 7.93 -4.77 -7.96
CA GLY A 95 6.98 -3.67 -7.74
C GLY A 95 5.83 -3.60 -8.75
N VAL A 96 5.69 -4.58 -9.65
CA VAL A 96 4.59 -4.68 -10.61
C VAL A 96 3.52 -5.64 -10.09
N PRO A 97 2.27 -5.19 -9.91
CA PRO A 97 1.18 -6.05 -9.45
C PRO A 97 0.57 -6.86 -10.60
N THR A 98 0.53 -8.18 -10.44
CA THR A 98 -0.24 -9.11 -11.28
C THR A 98 -1.42 -9.64 -10.49
N LYS A 99 -2.64 -9.38 -10.96
CA LYS A 99 -3.84 -9.81 -10.24
C LYS A 99 -4.07 -11.31 -10.39
N LEU A 100 -4.31 -11.99 -9.27
CA LEU A 100 -4.50 -13.45 -9.18
C LEU A 100 -5.93 -13.87 -8.81
N LEU A 101 -6.69 -12.98 -8.16
CA LEU A 101 -8.09 -13.21 -7.81
C LEU A 101 -8.92 -11.98 -8.15
N TRP A 102 -10.04 -12.18 -8.86
CA TRP A 102 -10.97 -11.13 -9.25
C TRP A 102 -12.37 -11.43 -8.69
N GLN A 103 -12.83 -10.59 -7.76
CA GLN A 103 -14.23 -10.53 -7.31
C GLN A 103 -14.81 -11.83 -6.75
N ASP A 104 -14.00 -12.60 -6.01
CA ASP A 104 -14.50 -13.76 -5.31
C ASP A 104 -14.71 -13.46 -3.81
N ARG A 105 -15.79 -14.01 -3.26
CA ARG A 105 -16.09 -14.00 -1.82
C ARG A 105 -15.63 -15.28 -1.14
N GLU A 106 -15.17 -16.25 -1.92
CA GLU A 106 -14.60 -17.49 -1.41
C GLU A 106 -13.23 -17.74 -2.07
N VAL A 107 -12.31 -18.32 -1.30
CA VAL A 107 -11.01 -18.74 -1.80
C VAL A 107 -10.90 -20.24 -1.57
N ALA A 108 -11.02 -21.02 -2.63
CA ALA A 108 -11.11 -22.48 -2.53
C ALA A 108 -9.75 -23.20 -2.45
N GLN A 109 -8.66 -22.54 -2.83
CA GLN A 109 -7.33 -23.14 -2.94
C GLN A 109 -6.28 -22.31 -2.20
N ASP A 110 -5.30 -22.96 -1.57
CA ASP A 110 -4.21 -22.29 -0.86
C ASP A 110 -3.24 -21.58 -1.78
N VAL A 111 -3.05 -22.10 -2.99
CA VAL A 111 -2.13 -21.56 -3.99
C VAL A 111 -2.92 -21.11 -5.22
N ARG A 112 -2.66 -19.89 -5.68
CA ARG A 112 -3.31 -19.31 -6.87
C ARG A 112 -2.22 -18.74 -7.76
N GLN A 113 -2.16 -19.18 -9.02
CA GLN A 113 -1.10 -18.77 -9.96
C GLN A 113 -1.67 -18.13 -11.24
N THR A 114 -2.94 -18.34 -11.51
CA THR A 114 -3.59 -17.84 -12.73
C THR A 114 -3.77 -16.34 -12.63
N ALA A 115 -3.15 -15.60 -13.54
CA ALA A 115 -3.38 -14.17 -13.67
C ALA A 115 -4.80 -13.91 -14.20
N VAL A 116 -5.55 -13.04 -13.52
CA VAL A 116 -6.94 -12.68 -13.85
C VAL A 116 -7.11 -11.17 -13.81
N GLY A 117 -7.40 -10.58 -14.97
CA GLY A 117 -7.72 -9.16 -15.08
C GLY A 117 -6.51 -8.22 -15.08
N GLU A 118 -6.74 -6.99 -14.65
CA GLU A 118 -5.81 -5.87 -14.81
C GLU A 118 -4.61 -5.93 -13.84
N GLN A 119 -3.45 -5.50 -14.32
CA GLN A 119 -2.19 -5.38 -13.56
C GLN A 119 -2.11 -4.05 -12.78
N THR A 120 -3.26 -3.53 -12.35
CA THR A 120 -3.37 -2.21 -11.72
C THR A 120 -4.33 -2.27 -10.54
N LEU A 121 -4.08 -1.43 -9.53
CA LEU A 121 -4.93 -1.31 -8.36
C LEU A 121 -5.88 -0.14 -8.59
N ILE A 122 -7.06 -0.41 -9.13
CA ILE A 122 -8.07 0.61 -9.42
C ILE A 122 -9.33 0.33 -8.59
N PHE A 123 -9.75 1.32 -7.82
CA PHE A 123 -10.91 1.23 -6.94
C PHE A 123 -11.78 2.49 -7.02
N PRO A 124 -13.08 2.40 -6.69
CA PRO A 124 -13.92 3.59 -6.52
C PRO A 124 -13.29 4.57 -5.53
N ARG A 125 -13.40 5.86 -5.81
CA ARG A 125 -12.81 6.93 -4.99
C ARG A 125 -13.42 6.98 -3.59
N ASP A 126 -14.68 6.59 -3.47
CA ASP A 126 -15.43 6.57 -2.21
C ASP A 126 -15.29 5.25 -1.43
N SER A 127 -14.47 4.30 -1.90
CA SER A 127 -14.25 3.04 -1.21
C SER A 127 -13.41 3.20 0.06
N THR A 128 -13.80 2.46 1.10
CA THR A 128 -12.94 2.06 2.20
C THR A 128 -12.29 0.73 1.85
N LEU A 129 -10.97 0.68 1.86
CA LEU A 129 -10.18 -0.50 1.55
C LEU A 129 -9.55 -1.07 2.82
N HIS A 130 -9.56 -2.39 2.96
CA HIS A 130 -8.70 -3.10 3.91
C HIS A 130 -7.55 -3.74 3.14
N VAL A 131 -6.31 -3.35 3.45
CA VAL A 131 -5.12 -3.72 2.70
C VAL A 131 -4.15 -4.50 3.58
N ALA A 132 -3.60 -5.60 3.06
CA ALA A 132 -2.54 -6.34 3.74
C ALA A 132 -1.49 -6.82 2.76
N TYR A 133 -0.24 -6.87 3.22
CA TYR A 133 0.89 -7.43 2.50
C TYR A 133 1.38 -8.70 3.19
N ALA A 134 1.82 -9.68 2.40
CA ALA A 134 2.53 -10.85 2.90
C ALA A 134 3.59 -11.32 1.90
N GLU A 135 4.77 -11.72 2.38
CA GLU A 135 5.83 -12.29 1.52
C GLU A 135 5.41 -13.65 0.94
N LEU A 136 4.55 -14.38 1.66
CA LEU A 136 3.99 -15.66 1.23
C LEU A 136 2.51 -15.52 0.93
N GLN A 137 2.04 -16.28 -0.07
CA GLN A 137 0.64 -16.33 -0.42
C GLN A 137 -0.20 -16.82 0.77
N TRP A 138 -1.31 -16.13 1.05
CA TRP A 138 -2.27 -16.52 2.08
C TRP A 138 -2.96 -17.81 1.67
N THR A 139 -3.13 -18.69 2.64
CA THR A 139 -3.95 -19.89 2.50
C THR A 139 -5.41 -19.51 2.29
N ALA A 140 -6.18 -20.41 1.69
CA ALA A 140 -7.64 -20.32 1.57
C ALA A 140 -8.28 -20.04 2.93
N ALA A 141 -7.80 -20.73 3.97
CA ALA A 141 -8.27 -20.54 5.34
C ALA A 141 -8.03 -19.11 5.84
N LYS A 142 -6.85 -18.52 5.60
CA LYS A 142 -6.57 -17.14 6.02
C LYS A 142 -7.47 -16.14 5.29
N CYS A 143 -7.68 -16.33 3.98
CA CYS A 143 -8.60 -15.52 3.19
C CYS A 143 -10.04 -15.62 3.71
N ALA A 144 -10.52 -16.84 3.98
CA ALA A 144 -11.86 -17.07 4.54
C ALA A 144 -12.05 -16.38 5.91
N HIS A 145 -11.03 -16.38 6.76
CA HIS A 145 -11.08 -15.68 8.05
C HIS A 145 -11.32 -14.18 7.91
N VAL A 146 -10.54 -13.49 7.06
CA VAL A 146 -10.70 -12.03 6.88
C VAL A 146 -11.96 -11.68 6.08
N LEU A 147 -12.39 -12.52 5.14
CA LEU A 147 -13.65 -12.31 4.43
C LEU A 147 -14.86 -12.45 5.37
N GLY A 148 -14.84 -13.46 6.25
CA GLY A 148 -15.96 -13.77 7.15
C GLY A 148 -16.05 -12.94 8.44
N SER A 149 -15.10 -12.04 8.72
CA SER A 149 -15.02 -11.36 10.02
C SER A 149 -14.46 -9.94 9.90
N ALA A 150 -15.32 -8.93 10.12
CA ALA A 150 -14.91 -7.52 10.07
C ALA A 150 -13.84 -7.19 11.11
N ALA A 151 -13.91 -7.81 12.29
CA ALA A 151 -12.87 -7.65 13.30
C ALA A 151 -11.53 -8.23 12.86
N ASP A 152 -11.53 -9.40 12.21
CA ASP A 152 -10.28 -9.97 11.69
C ASP A 152 -9.72 -9.09 10.56
N ARG A 153 -10.55 -8.49 9.71
CA ARG A 153 -10.08 -7.46 8.75
C ARG A 153 -9.39 -6.31 9.48
N PHE A 154 -10.06 -5.73 10.48
CA PHE A 154 -9.50 -4.60 11.22
C PHE A 154 -8.17 -4.94 11.89
N TYR A 155 -8.04 -6.14 12.45
CA TYR A 155 -6.83 -6.54 13.16
C TYR A 155 -5.68 -6.95 12.24
N PHE A 156 -5.97 -7.60 11.12
CA PHE A 156 -4.93 -8.12 10.22
C PHE A 156 -4.64 -7.23 9.00
N MET A 157 -5.47 -6.24 8.73
CA MET A 157 -5.39 -5.41 7.53
C MET A 157 -5.43 -3.93 7.89
N GLN A 158 -4.69 -3.13 7.15
CA GLN A 158 -4.69 -1.68 7.27
C GLN A 158 -5.93 -1.11 6.57
N THR A 159 -6.74 -0.35 7.29
CA THR A 159 -7.87 0.38 6.70
C THR A 159 -7.38 1.65 6.01
N VAL A 160 -7.85 1.88 4.79
CA VAL A 160 -7.50 3.02 3.93
C VAL A 160 -8.78 3.63 3.38
N GLU A 161 -9.11 4.83 3.82
CA GLU A 161 -10.30 5.57 3.41
C GLU A 161 -9.96 6.49 2.23
N LEU A 162 -10.33 6.09 1.01
CA LEU A 162 -9.94 6.84 -0.20
C LEU A 162 -10.65 8.20 -0.29
N ALA A 163 -11.87 8.31 0.23
CA ALA A 163 -12.67 9.53 0.21
C ALA A 163 -12.04 10.67 1.03
N GLN A 164 -11.31 10.33 2.09
CA GLN A 164 -10.69 11.29 3.02
C GLN A 164 -9.36 11.87 2.49
N ALA A 165 -8.87 11.39 1.35
CA ALA A 165 -7.64 11.89 0.76
C ALA A 165 -7.84 13.28 0.14
N ASP A 166 -7.01 14.23 0.53
CA ASP A 166 -6.88 15.50 -0.14
C ASP A 166 -5.97 15.39 -1.38
N CYS A 167 -6.32 16.09 -2.45
CA CYS A 167 -5.61 16.02 -3.72
C CYS A 167 -4.21 16.66 -3.71
N GLN A 168 -3.91 17.49 -2.70
CA GLN A 168 -2.62 18.16 -2.52
C GLN A 168 -1.85 17.65 -1.32
N GLN A 169 -2.56 17.29 -0.24
CA GLN A 169 -1.96 16.87 1.03
C GLN A 169 -1.95 15.35 1.21
N GLY A 170 -2.64 14.59 0.35
CA GLY A 170 -2.80 13.15 0.51
C GLY A 170 -3.76 12.82 1.65
N GLY A 171 -3.57 11.67 2.28
CA GLY A 171 -4.40 11.20 3.40
C GLY A 171 -3.64 10.28 4.33
N VAL A 172 -4.34 9.73 5.33
CA VAL A 172 -3.77 8.69 6.19
C VAL A 172 -3.46 7.47 5.31
N HIS A 173 -2.19 7.05 5.29
CA HIS A 173 -1.66 6.01 4.39
C HIS A 173 -1.72 6.30 2.87
N LEU A 174 -2.06 7.53 2.48
CA LEU A 174 -2.16 7.93 1.07
C LEU A 174 -1.24 9.10 0.81
N ARG A 175 -0.46 9.05 -0.28
CA ARG A 175 0.47 10.11 -0.66
C ARG A 175 0.10 10.69 -2.01
N VAL A 176 0.43 11.96 -2.20
CA VAL A 176 0.41 12.56 -3.54
C VAL A 176 1.78 12.41 -4.19
N GLU A 177 1.84 12.57 -5.52
CA GLU A 177 3.08 12.39 -6.27
C GLU A 177 4.24 13.25 -5.73
N GLN A 178 3.97 14.49 -5.34
CA GLN A 178 5.01 15.38 -4.80
C GLN A 178 5.62 14.80 -3.53
N GLN A 179 4.79 14.34 -2.59
CA GLN A 179 5.25 13.70 -1.36
C GLN A 179 6.06 12.44 -1.69
N VAL A 180 5.63 11.61 -2.65
CA VAL A 180 6.39 10.42 -3.05
C VAL A 180 7.76 10.79 -3.61
N ARG A 181 7.87 11.83 -4.45
CA ARG A 181 9.17 12.29 -4.97
C ARG A 181 10.14 12.71 -3.87
N GLU A 182 9.61 13.25 -2.77
CA GLU A 182 10.40 13.80 -1.67
C GLU A 182 10.66 12.79 -0.54
N GLN A 183 9.77 11.79 -0.38
CA GLN A 183 9.75 10.87 0.77
C GLN A 183 10.09 9.41 0.40
N LEU A 184 10.15 9.06 -0.88
CA LEU A 184 10.56 7.72 -1.34
C LEU A 184 12.07 7.67 -1.49
N ALA A 185 12.73 6.80 -0.72
CA ALA A 185 14.19 6.78 -0.66
C ALA A 185 14.83 6.50 -2.03
N GLU A 186 14.24 5.61 -2.83
CA GLU A 186 14.73 5.27 -4.17
C GLU A 186 14.68 6.44 -5.16
N LEU A 187 13.95 7.52 -4.84
CA LEU A 187 13.88 8.75 -5.65
C LEU A 187 14.65 9.92 -5.03
N ALA A 188 14.57 10.05 -3.71
CA ALA A 188 14.98 11.24 -2.97
C ALA A 188 16.35 11.11 -2.31
N GLU A 189 16.85 9.88 -2.11
CA GLU A 189 18.19 9.66 -1.59
C GLU A 189 19.19 9.43 -2.72
N LEU A 190 20.30 10.16 -2.66
CA LEU A 190 21.48 9.82 -3.43
C LEU A 190 22.33 8.86 -2.58
N PRO A 191 22.70 7.67 -3.11
CA PRO A 191 23.60 6.76 -2.41
C PRO A 191 24.93 7.48 -2.16
N ALA A 192 25.39 7.51 -0.91
CA ALA A 192 26.66 8.13 -0.57
C ALA A 192 27.78 7.15 -0.91
N GLN A 193 28.88 7.65 -1.50
CA GLN A 193 30.04 6.81 -1.77
C GLN A 193 30.67 6.27 -0.47
N GLN A 194 30.57 7.01 0.65
CA GLN A 194 31.02 6.64 1.99
C GLN A 194 30.14 7.31 3.07
N CYS A 195 29.58 6.55 4.01
CA CYS A 195 28.95 7.09 5.22
C CYS A 195 30.00 7.36 6.30
N THR A 196 30.39 8.62 6.47
CA THR A 196 31.36 9.04 7.50
C THR A 196 30.63 9.71 8.67
N THR A 197 29.78 8.99 9.39
CA THR A 197 29.41 9.43 10.74
C THR A 197 30.51 9.00 11.72
N PRO A 198 30.98 9.88 12.61
CA PRO A 198 31.91 9.49 13.67
C PRO A 198 31.35 8.29 14.46
N ASP A 199 32.20 7.34 14.81
CA ASP A 199 31.87 6.12 15.58
C ASP A 199 31.01 5.05 14.89
N MET A 200 30.77 5.13 13.58
CA MET A 200 30.06 4.07 12.85
C MET A 200 30.94 2.83 12.67
N PRO A 201 30.45 1.62 13.05
CA PRO A 201 31.16 0.36 12.82
C PRO A 201 31.52 0.19 11.34
N GLU A 202 32.68 -0.42 11.04
CA GLU A 202 33.14 -0.57 9.64
C GLU A 202 32.13 -1.29 8.75
N GLY A 203 31.47 -2.32 9.29
CA GLY A 203 30.41 -3.07 8.60
C GLY A 203 29.12 -2.28 8.37
N GLU A 204 28.98 -1.08 8.92
CA GLU A 204 27.81 -0.20 8.78
C GLU A 204 28.07 1.04 7.90
N ARG A 205 29.28 1.19 7.34
CA ARG A 205 29.70 2.35 6.53
C ARG A 205 29.12 2.36 5.11
N GLN A 206 28.47 1.28 4.69
CA GLN A 206 27.80 1.18 3.40
C GLN A 206 26.29 1.33 3.59
N ASP A 207 25.69 2.14 2.72
CA ASP A 207 24.24 2.30 2.69
C ASP A 207 23.54 0.95 2.50
N TYR A 208 22.47 0.72 3.25
CA TYR A 208 21.60 -0.46 3.10
C TYR A 208 22.29 -1.82 3.31
N VAL A 209 23.46 -1.86 3.95
CA VAL A 209 24.22 -3.10 4.20
C VAL A 209 23.46 -4.15 5.03
N TRP A 210 22.43 -3.73 5.78
CA TRP A 210 21.54 -4.63 6.53
C TRP A 210 20.43 -5.26 5.68
N GLU A 211 20.27 -4.87 4.42
CA GLU A 211 19.28 -5.47 3.55
C GLU A 211 19.77 -6.84 3.07
N HIS A 212 18.91 -7.85 3.21
CA HIS A 212 19.21 -9.25 2.90
C HIS A 212 19.52 -9.48 1.39
N GLN A 213 19.24 -8.48 0.55
CA GLN A 213 19.65 -8.28 -0.85
C GLN A 213 19.71 -6.76 -1.10
N PRO A 214 20.46 -6.23 -2.08
CA PRO A 214 20.44 -4.81 -2.44
C PRO A 214 19.11 -4.46 -3.13
N LEU A 215 18.04 -4.42 -2.33
CA LEU A 215 16.69 -4.06 -2.75
C LEU A 215 16.56 -2.54 -2.88
N PHE A 216 17.46 -1.78 -2.25
CA PHE A 216 17.70 -0.41 -2.64
C PHE A 216 18.28 -0.35 -4.06
N ARG A 217 17.59 0.39 -4.91
CA ARG A 217 18.06 0.82 -6.22
C ARG A 217 17.64 2.26 -6.44
N GLU A 218 18.43 3.01 -7.18
CA GLU A 218 17.93 4.27 -7.73
C GLU A 218 16.75 3.95 -8.67
N ALA A 219 15.71 4.77 -8.58
CA ALA A 219 14.55 4.69 -9.45
C ALA A 219 14.21 6.07 -9.99
N HIS A 220 13.44 6.11 -11.06
CA HIS A 220 12.86 7.35 -11.57
C HIS A 220 11.34 7.32 -11.43
N ILE A 221 10.74 8.47 -11.08
CA ILE A 221 9.27 8.62 -11.00
C ILE A 221 8.57 8.21 -12.30
N GLY A 222 9.25 8.32 -13.44
CA GLY A 222 8.77 7.86 -14.74
C GLY A 222 8.51 6.36 -14.79
N GLU A 223 9.34 5.55 -14.12
CA GLU A 223 9.17 4.10 -13.99
C GLU A 223 7.91 3.77 -13.19
N LEU A 224 7.73 4.39 -12.03
CA LEU A 224 6.54 4.21 -11.19
C LEU A 224 5.26 4.63 -11.94
N LYS A 225 5.33 5.71 -12.71
CA LYS A 225 4.22 6.14 -13.58
C LYS A 225 3.97 5.20 -14.75
N SER A 226 4.99 4.47 -15.22
CA SER A 226 4.82 3.49 -16.29
C SER A 226 4.02 2.29 -15.82
N VAL A 227 4.22 1.83 -14.58
CA VAL A 227 3.39 0.80 -13.92
C VAL A 227 1.93 1.24 -13.84
N LEU A 228 1.70 2.54 -13.69
CA LEU A 228 0.35 3.06 -13.72
C LEU A 228 -0.22 3.10 -15.16
N ARG A 229 0.63 3.24 -16.21
CA ARG A 229 0.25 3.45 -17.63
C ARG A 229 -0.17 2.19 -18.39
N THR A 230 -0.04 1.01 -17.79
CA THR A 230 -0.53 -0.25 -18.33
C THR A 230 -2.07 -0.28 -18.32
N GLU A 231 -2.70 0.52 -19.19
CA GLU A 231 -4.07 0.31 -19.64
C GLU A 231 -4.09 -0.86 -20.66
N PRO A 232 -5.14 -1.68 -20.70
CA PRO A 232 -5.39 -2.50 -21.89
C PRO A 232 -5.59 -1.59 -23.11
N PRO A 233 -5.47 -2.09 -24.35
CA PRO A 233 -5.79 -1.29 -25.53
C PRO A 233 -7.29 -0.96 -25.52
N VAL A 234 -7.66 0.22 -25.00
CA VAL A 234 -9.05 0.68 -24.99
C VAL A 234 -9.26 1.62 -26.16
N SER A 235 -10.16 1.21 -27.04
CA SER A 235 -10.93 2.08 -27.93
C SER A 235 -11.33 3.35 -27.19
N ALA A 236 -10.64 4.45 -27.52
CA ALA A 236 -11.00 5.86 -27.33
C ALA A 236 -12.03 6.18 -26.23
N ALA A 237 -11.57 6.70 -25.09
CA ALA A 237 -11.69 8.14 -24.76
C ALA A 237 -11.51 8.43 -23.26
N ARG A 238 -10.81 9.56 -23.02
CA ARG A 238 -10.71 10.40 -21.81
C ARG A 238 -9.67 10.02 -20.75
N ARG A 239 -8.70 10.94 -20.65
CA ARG A 239 -7.59 11.02 -19.69
C ARG A 239 -8.09 10.91 -18.24
N GLN A 240 -7.55 9.93 -17.51
CA GLN A 240 -7.62 9.83 -16.04
C GLN A 240 -6.23 10.14 -15.43
N HIS A 241 -6.19 10.78 -14.26
CA HIS A 241 -4.95 11.15 -13.55
C HIS A 241 -4.96 10.63 -12.09
N ARG A 242 -3.75 10.35 -11.56
CA ARG A 242 -3.42 9.26 -10.61
C ARG A 242 -2.93 9.77 -9.25
N LEU A 243 -3.22 9.02 -8.18
CA LEU A 243 -2.52 9.11 -6.88
C LEU A 243 -1.54 7.95 -6.71
N VAL A 244 -0.58 8.08 -5.79
CA VAL A 244 0.53 7.14 -5.57
C VAL A 244 0.61 6.87 -4.06
N THR A 245 0.40 5.63 -3.61
CA THR A 245 0.16 5.33 -2.17
C THR A 245 1.35 4.72 -1.47
#